data_AF-A0A846T2W5-F1
#
_entry.id   AF-A0A846T2W5-F1
#
_cell.length_a   1.000
_cell.length_b   1.000
_cell.length_c   1.000
_cell.angle_alpha   90.00
_cell.angle_beta   90.00
_cell.angle_gamma   90.00
#
_symmetry.space_group_name_H-M   'P 1'
#
loop_
_entity.id
_entity.type
_entity.pdbx_description
1 polymer ?
#
loop_
_entity_poly.entity_id
_entity_poly.type
_entity_poly.pdbx_seq_one_letter_code
_entity_poly.pdbx_strand_id
1 'polypeptide(L)'
;LKPKQISILLNVSEGFVSKWKVIYEDKGAQGLQLNYKGGKGFLTKVQRLEILLHLKDEPHYSVDKLRELIKNRYGIVYSSSQSYYDLLKEGGLSWHQTQAVNPKRDEVEVLLKRQELKKNWMPVKPK
;
A
#
# COMPACT_ATOMS: atom_id res chain seq x y z
N LEU A 1 22.69 30.73 32.28
CA LEU A 1 23.94 30.33 31.60
C LEU A 1 24.09 31.09 30.28
N LYS A 2 25.31 31.49 29.92
CA LYS A 2 25.59 32.09 28.60
C LYS A 2 25.58 31.00 27.51
N PRO A 3 25.12 31.28 26.28
CA PRO A 3 25.09 30.29 25.19
C PRO A 3 26.41 29.54 24.98
N LYS A 4 27.53 30.28 25.00
CA LYS A 4 28.90 29.73 24.95
C LYS A 4 29.24 28.68 26.02
N GLN A 5 28.68 28.77 27.23
CA GLN A 5 28.94 27.78 28.28
C GLN A 5 28.19 26.48 28.01
N ILE A 6 26.93 26.60 27.57
CA ILE A 6 26.08 25.46 27.21
C ILE A 6 26.63 24.76 25.97
N SER A 7 27.15 25.51 24.99
CA SER A 7 27.71 24.95 23.76
C SER A 7 28.94 24.08 24.03
N ILE A 8 29.81 24.52 24.95
CA ILE A 8 30.97 23.72 25.40
C ILE A 8 30.51 22.48 26.15
N LEU A 9 29.56 22.62 27.10
CA LEU A 9 29.07 21.52 27.91
C LEU A 9 28.40 20.42 27.07
N LEU A 10 27.60 20.81 26.07
CA LEU A 10 26.83 19.88 25.24
C LEU A 10 27.53 19.52 23.92
N ASN A 11 28.73 20.05 23.67
CA ASN A 11 29.50 19.88 22.44
C ASN A 11 28.68 20.16 21.16
N VAL A 12 28.00 21.31 21.15
CA VAL A 12 27.20 21.79 20.00
C VAL A 12 27.62 23.21 19.62
N SER A 13 27.16 23.71 18.49
CA SER A 13 27.46 25.10 18.09
C SER A 13 26.73 26.12 18.97
N GLU A 14 27.36 27.28 19.18
CA GLU A 14 26.74 28.39 19.92
C GLU A 14 25.46 28.90 19.24
N GLY A 15 25.41 28.87 17.90
CA GLY A 15 24.21 29.21 17.13
C GLY A 15 23.05 28.25 17.38
N PHE A 16 23.32 26.95 17.53
CA PHE A 16 22.30 25.96 17.91
C PHE A 16 21.70 26.28 19.28
N VAL A 17 22.55 26.55 20.27
CA VAL A 17 22.10 26.94 21.61
C VAL A 17 21.31 28.24 21.59
N SER A 18 21.78 29.24 20.84
CA SER A 18 21.12 30.55 20.76
C SER A 18 19.71 30.45 20.19
N LYS A 19 19.53 29.66 19.11
CA LYS A 19 18.22 29.38 18.52
C LYS A 19 17.27 28.73 19.54
N TRP A 20 17.71 27.68 20.22
CA TRP A 20 16.86 26.97 21.18
C TRP A 20 16.61 27.76 22.46
N LYS A 21 17.54 28.64 22.84
CA LYS A 21 17.35 29.57 23.96
C LYS A 21 16.22 30.56 23.68
N VAL A 22 16.17 31.13 22.47
CA VAL A 22 15.05 32.00 22.04
C VAL A 22 13.72 31.24 22.07
N ILE A 23 13.70 30.01 21.53
CA ILE A 23 12.49 29.17 21.53
C ILE A 23 12.02 28.83 22.96
N TYR A 24 12.96 28.57 23.87
CA TYR A 24 12.66 28.29 25.27
C TYR A 24 12.14 29.52 26.01
N GLU A 25 12.71 30.71 25.76
CA GLU A 25 12.25 31.96 26.36
C GLU A 25 10.81 32.31 25.94
N ASP A 26 10.42 31.98 24.71
CA ASP A 26 9.07 32.19 24.17
C ASP A 26 8.05 31.12 24.61
N LYS A 27 8.42 29.84 24.55
CA LYS A 27 7.48 28.69 24.66
C LYS A 27 7.72 27.79 25.87
N GLY A 28 8.70 28.13 26.72
CA GLY A 28 9.13 27.27 27.81
C GLY A 28 9.68 25.92 27.33
N ALA A 29 9.65 24.93 28.23
CA ALA A 29 10.14 23.57 27.94
C ALA A 29 9.35 22.88 26.81
N GLN A 30 8.08 23.25 26.60
CA GLN A 30 7.25 22.75 25.51
C GLN A 30 7.83 23.11 24.15
N GLY A 31 8.47 24.29 24.03
CA GLY A 31 9.15 24.71 22.81
C GLY A 31 10.32 23.82 22.41
N LEU A 32 10.94 23.14 23.37
CA LEU A 32 12.06 22.22 23.14
C LEU A 32 11.62 20.82 22.71
N GLN A 33 10.32 20.51 22.79
CA GLN A 33 9.80 19.22 22.38
C GLN A 33 9.85 19.03 20.86
N LEU A 34 9.99 17.77 20.43
CA LEU A 34 10.00 17.41 19.02
C LEU A 34 8.59 17.66 18.43
N ASN A 35 8.41 18.77 17.73
CA ASN A 35 7.15 19.12 17.07
C ASN A 35 6.92 18.36 15.75
N TYR A 36 7.91 17.60 15.28
CA TYR A 36 7.78 16.78 14.08
C TYR A 36 6.88 15.57 14.37
N LYS A 37 5.63 15.62 13.90
CA LYS A 37 4.64 14.55 14.10
C LYS A 37 4.74 13.39 13.09
N GLY A 38 5.84 13.32 12.34
CA GLY A 38 6.00 12.41 11.20
C GLY A 38 5.36 12.95 9.91
N GLY A 39 5.90 12.54 8.78
CA GLY A 39 5.29 12.78 7.47
C GLY A 39 4.07 11.88 7.28
N LYS A 40 3.00 12.39 6.65
CA LYS A 40 1.85 11.59 6.20
C LYS A 40 2.25 10.74 5.00
N GLY A 41 3.17 9.79 5.19
CA GLY A 41 3.65 8.90 4.14
C GLY A 41 2.69 7.75 3.85
N PHE A 42 1.74 7.47 4.76
CA PHE A 42 0.84 6.33 4.67
C PHE A 42 -0.59 6.64 5.09
N LEU A 43 -1.53 5.93 4.48
CA LEU A 43 -2.94 5.97 4.86
C LEU A 43 -3.10 5.55 6.32
N THR A 44 -3.97 6.25 7.04
CA THR A 44 -4.41 5.76 8.36
C THR A 44 -5.26 4.50 8.20
N LYS A 45 -5.50 3.78 9.30
CA LYS A 45 -6.36 2.59 9.28
C LYS A 45 -7.76 2.89 8.71
N VAL A 46 -8.32 4.04 9.06
CA VAL A 46 -9.65 4.49 8.60
C VAL A 46 -9.62 4.77 7.10
N GLN A 47 -8.64 5.55 6.64
CA GLN A 47 -8.48 5.86 5.21
C GLN A 47 -8.22 4.61 4.37
N ARG A 48 -7.47 3.64 4.93
CA ARG A 48 -7.23 2.35 4.28
C ARG A 48 -8.54 1.59 4.08
N LEU A 49 -9.39 1.51 5.11
CA LEU A 49 -10.71 0.87 5.00
C LEU A 49 -11.60 1.55 3.96
N GLU A 50 -11.62 2.88 3.91
CA GLU A 50 -12.37 3.64 2.89
C GLU A 50 -11.93 3.31 1.46
N ILE A 51 -10.62 3.16 1.24
CA ILE A 51 -10.07 2.74 -0.05
C ILE A 51 -10.49 1.30 -0.38
N LEU A 52 -10.39 0.37 0.58
CA LEU A 52 -10.78 -1.03 0.36
C LEU A 52 -12.28 -1.18 0.05
N LEU A 53 -13.13 -0.41 0.73
CA LEU A 53 -14.56 -0.37 0.44
C LEU A 53 -14.83 0.16 -0.97
N HIS A 54 -14.12 1.20 -1.40
CA HIS A 54 -14.26 1.76 -2.75
C HIS A 54 -13.81 0.77 -3.84
N LEU A 55 -12.79 -0.04 -3.57
CA LEU A 55 -12.29 -1.05 -4.51
C LEU A 55 -13.24 -2.25 -4.68
N LYS A 56 -14.19 -2.47 -3.76
CA LYS A 56 -15.08 -3.63 -3.77
C LYS A 56 -16.06 -3.65 -4.95
N ASP A 57 -16.40 -2.48 -5.48
CA ASP A 57 -17.44 -2.33 -6.51
C ASP A 57 -16.90 -2.41 -7.95
N GLU A 58 -15.56 -2.42 -8.13
CA GLU A 58 -14.94 -2.46 -9.46
C GLU A 58 -14.13 -3.76 -9.68
N PRO A 59 -14.50 -4.64 -10.63
CA PRO A 59 -13.81 -5.92 -10.84
C PRO A 59 -12.39 -5.77 -11.42
N HIS A 60 -12.08 -4.61 -12.01
CA HIS A 60 -10.78 -4.30 -12.58
C HIS A 60 -10.38 -2.88 -12.18
N TYR A 61 -9.27 -2.74 -11.45
CA TYR A 61 -8.78 -1.44 -10.99
C TYR A 61 -7.27 -1.33 -11.26
N SER A 62 -6.84 -0.28 -11.94
CA SER A 62 -5.42 -0.09 -12.27
C SER A 62 -4.66 0.59 -11.13
N VAL A 63 -3.35 0.34 -11.07
CA VAL A 63 -2.45 0.98 -10.08
C VAL A 63 -2.45 2.50 -10.23
N ASP A 64 -2.44 3.02 -11.47
CA ASP A 64 -2.45 4.46 -11.72
C ASP A 64 -3.75 5.12 -11.22
N LYS A 65 -4.89 4.46 -11.45
CA LYS A 65 -6.19 4.93 -10.93
C LYS A 65 -6.21 4.94 -9.40
N LEU A 66 -5.54 3.97 -8.76
CA LEU A 66 -5.45 3.90 -7.29
C LEU A 66 -4.54 4.98 -6.74
N ARG A 67 -3.42 5.24 -7.43
CA ARG A 67 -2.48 6.31 -7.09
C ARG A 67 -3.15 7.68 -7.15
N GLU A 68 -3.86 7.98 -8.24
CA GLU A 68 -4.57 9.24 -8.39
C GLU A 68 -5.68 9.39 -7.35
N LEU A 69 -6.42 8.32 -7.04
CA LEU A 69 -7.44 8.34 -5.98
C LEU A 69 -6.86 8.71 -4.61
N ILE A 70 -5.77 8.04 -4.20
CA ILE A 70 -5.13 8.25 -2.90
C ILE A 70 -4.52 9.65 -2.81
N LYS A 71 -3.89 10.10 -3.90
CA LYS A 71 -3.33 11.45 -4.01
C LYS A 71 -4.42 12.51 -3.90
N ASN A 72 -5.52 12.36 -4.62
CA ASN A 72 -6.59 13.35 -4.65
C ASN A 72 -7.39 13.40 -3.34
N ARG A 73 -7.61 12.26 -2.67
CA ARG A 73 -8.37 12.22 -1.41
C ARG A 73 -7.54 12.61 -0.19
N TYR A 74 -6.28 12.20 -0.14
CA TYR A 74 -5.48 12.29 1.10
C TYR A 74 -4.14 13.01 0.93
N GLY A 75 -3.76 13.39 -0.30
CA GLY A 75 -2.48 14.02 -0.59
C GLY A 75 -1.27 13.09 -0.42
N ILE A 76 -1.51 11.78 -0.40
CA ILE A 76 -0.47 10.76 -0.15
C ILE A 76 -0.02 10.19 -1.48
N VAL A 77 1.30 10.06 -1.65
CA VAL A 77 1.91 9.37 -2.80
C VAL A 77 2.95 8.40 -2.26
N TYR A 78 2.68 7.11 -2.40
CA TYR A 78 3.69 6.09 -2.07
C TYR A 78 4.84 6.14 -3.06
N SER A 79 6.06 5.98 -2.54
CA SER A 79 7.28 5.85 -3.34
C SER A 79 7.35 4.50 -4.06
N SER A 80 6.89 3.43 -3.40
CA SER A 80 6.91 2.07 -3.96
C SER A 80 5.58 1.68 -4.58
N SER A 81 5.63 1.23 -5.83
CA SER A 81 4.50 0.64 -6.55
C SER A 81 3.90 -0.57 -5.82
N GLN A 82 4.72 -1.32 -5.08
CA GLN A 82 4.29 -2.48 -4.29
C GLN A 82 3.20 -2.12 -3.28
N SER A 83 3.29 -0.93 -2.67
CA SER A 83 2.30 -0.45 -1.69
C SER A 83 0.88 -0.38 -2.29
N TYR A 84 0.76 -0.08 -3.58
CA TYR A 84 -0.52 -0.05 -4.28
C TYR A 84 -0.99 -1.47 -4.64
N TYR A 85 -0.09 -2.36 -5.05
CA TYR A 85 -0.44 -3.76 -5.31
C TYR A 85 -0.95 -4.46 -4.04
N ASP A 86 -0.36 -4.17 -2.89
CA ASP A 86 -0.80 -4.72 -1.60
C ASP A 86 -2.23 -4.25 -1.25
N LEU A 87 -2.56 -2.99 -1.55
CA LEU A 87 -3.91 -2.45 -1.36
C LEU A 87 -4.94 -3.11 -2.30
N LEU A 88 -4.59 -3.30 -3.58
CA LEU A 88 -5.45 -3.98 -4.54
C LEU A 88 -5.70 -5.43 -4.14
N LYS A 89 -4.64 -6.13 -3.71
CA LYS A 89 -4.70 -7.50 -3.21
C LYS A 89 -5.60 -7.61 -1.98
N GLU A 90 -5.47 -6.69 -1.03
CA GLU A 90 -6.32 -6.63 0.16
C GLU A 90 -7.78 -6.31 -0.18
N GLY A 91 -8.03 -5.54 -1.25
CA GLY A 91 -9.36 -5.27 -1.80
C GLY A 91 -9.98 -6.44 -2.58
N GLY A 92 -9.32 -7.61 -2.64
CA GLY A 92 -9.81 -8.79 -3.35
C GLY A 92 -9.53 -8.79 -4.86
N LEU A 93 -8.82 -7.78 -5.37
CA LEU A 93 -8.42 -7.66 -6.77
C LEU A 93 -7.12 -8.45 -6.98
N SER A 94 -7.24 -9.77 -6.93
CA SER A 94 -6.19 -10.71 -7.31
C SER A 94 -6.14 -10.84 -8.84
N TRP A 95 -4.97 -10.62 -9.44
CA TRP A 95 -4.72 -10.86 -10.87
C TRP A 95 -4.93 -12.32 -11.30
N HIS A 96 -4.95 -13.26 -10.36
CA HIS A 96 -5.21 -14.67 -10.62
C HIS A 96 -6.48 -15.11 -9.89
N GLN A 97 -7.62 -15.01 -10.57
CA GLN A 97 -8.80 -15.79 -10.20
C GLN A 97 -8.83 -17.03 -11.10
N THR A 98 -8.47 -18.19 -10.57
CA THR A 98 -8.72 -19.46 -11.23
C THR A 98 -10.23 -19.69 -11.28
N GLN A 99 -10.81 -19.60 -12.47
CA GLN A 99 -12.19 -19.99 -12.68
C GLN A 99 -12.26 -21.52 -12.79
N ALA A 100 -13.05 -22.16 -11.92
CA ALA A 100 -13.27 -23.61 -11.96
C ALA A 100 -13.92 -24.07 -13.27
N VAL A 101 -14.57 -23.14 -13.97
CA VAL A 101 -15.27 -23.37 -15.23
C VAL A 101 -14.65 -22.45 -16.28
N ASN A 102 -14.22 -23.02 -17.42
CA ASN A 102 -13.82 -22.22 -18.57
C ASN A 102 -15.03 -21.35 -19.00
N PRO A 103 -14.93 -20.02 -19.05
CA PRO A 103 -16.06 -19.15 -19.44
C PRO A 103 -16.48 -19.35 -20.90
N LYS A 104 -15.63 -20.00 -21.72
CA LYS A 104 -15.96 -20.46 -23.08
C LYS A 104 -16.38 -21.93 -23.14
N ARG A 105 -16.77 -22.53 -22.02
CA ARG A 105 -17.18 -23.93 -21.96
C ARG A 105 -18.54 -24.10 -22.62
N ASP A 106 -18.54 -24.71 -23.80
CA ASP A 106 -19.75 -25.25 -24.42
C ASP A 106 -19.97 -26.69 -23.93
N GLU A 107 -21.12 -26.97 -23.31
CA GLU A 107 -21.44 -28.31 -22.81
C GLU A 107 -21.57 -29.34 -23.94
N VAL A 108 -22.03 -28.91 -25.13
CA VAL A 108 -22.23 -29.77 -26.29
C VAL A 108 -20.88 -30.20 -26.87
N GLU A 109 -19.96 -29.27 -27.09
CA GLU A 109 -18.61 -29.58 -27.56
C GLU A 109 -17.85 -30.47 -26.57
N VAL A 110 -18.00 -30.21 -25.27
CA VAL A 110 -17.37 -31.02 -24.22
C VAL A 110 -17.90 -32.44 -24.21
N LEU A 111 -19.22 -32.64 -24.42
CA LEU A 111 -19.82 -33.97 -24.51
C LEU A 111 -19.35 -34.74 -25.75
N LEU A 112 -19.33 -34.09 -26.92
CA LEU A 112 -18.84 -34.69 -28.16
C LEU A 112 -17.38 -35.14 -28.01
N LYS A 113 -16.52 -34.25 -27.51
CA LYS A 113 -15.09 -34.56 -27.31
C LYS A 113 -14.88 -35.68 -26.29
N ARG A 114 -15.69 -35.75 -25.24
CA ARG A 114 -15.68 -36.87 -24.27
C ARG A 114 -16.09 -38.19 -24.93
N GLN A 115 -17.08 -38.19 -25.82
CA GLN A 115 -17.49 -39.39 -26.55
C GLN A 115 -16.42 -39.86 -27.53
N GLU A 116 -15.80 -38.93 -28.29
CA GLU A 116 -14.67 -39.23 -29.16
C GLU A 116 -13.49 -39.84 -28.39
N LEU A 117 -13.11 -39.23 -27.26
CA LEU A 117 -12.02 -39.73 -26.42
C LEU A 117 -12.33 -41.12 -25.86
N LYS A 118 -13.57 -41.38 -25.42
CA LYS A 118 -13.98 -42.73 -24.98
C LYS A 118 -13.90 -43.76 -26.12
N LYS A 119 -14.27 -43.37 -27.34
CA LYS A 119 -14.22 -44.24 -28.52
C LYS A 119 -12.78 -44.53 -28.96
N ASN A 120 -11.90 -43.53 -28.86
CA ASN A 120 -10.50 -43.62 -29.27
C ASN A 120 -9.57 -44.06 -28.13
N TRP A 121 -10.10 -44.32 -26.94
CA TRP A 121 -9.32 -44.79 -25.80
C TRP A 121 -8.93 -46.25 -25.99
N MET A 122 -7.68 -46.47 -26.37
CA MET A 122 -7.05 -47.80 -26.28
C MET A 122 -6.32 -47.91 -24.94
N PRO A 123 -6.56 -48.94 -24.13
CA PRO A 123 -5.79 -49.15 -22.91
C PRO A 123 -4.34 -49.43 -23.29
N VAL A 124 -3.42 -48.58 -22.85
CA VAL A 124 -1.99 -48.83 -22.97
C VAL A 124 -1.68 -50.06 -22.10
N LYS A 125 -1.24 -51.16 -22.71
CA LYS A 125 -0.88 -52.38 -21.96
C LYS A 125 0.30 -52.04 -21.02
N PRO A 126 0.22 -52.39 -19.73
CA PRO A 126 1.35 -52.23 -18.83
C PRO A 126 2.52 -53.10 -19.31
N LYS A 127 3.75 -52.58 -19.18
CA LYS A 127 5.01 -53.26 -19.52
C LYS A 127 5.30 -54.42 -18.58
#